data_AF-A0A519I0M5-F1
#
_entry.id   AF-A0A519I0M5-F1
#
_cell.length_a   1.000
_cell.length_b   1.000
_cell.length_c   1.000
_cell.angle_alpha   90.00
_cell.angle_beta   90.00
_cell.angle_gamma   90.00
#
_symmetry.space_group_name_H-M   'P 1'
#
loop_
_entity.id
_entity.type
_entity.pdbx_description
1 polymer ?
#
loop_
_entity_poly.entity_id
_entity_poly.type
_entity_poly.pdbx_seq_one_letter_code
_entity_poly.pdbx_strand_id
1 'polypeptide(L)'
;MYEAALNTLREERRAVSAARAQLLRDEDLRLSDPQHRSQLLAQTMAELAQLSRAITLLERVQSGDLVEMDLPEPGPPPAPYERKPAPPRQTGLIRKFRPEGRA
;
A
#
# COMPACT_ATOMS: atom_id res chain seq x y z
N MET A 1 3.62 -17.79 -25.01
CA MET A 1 4.94 -17.90 -24.35
C MET A 1 4.93 -17.51 -22.85
N TYR A 2 3.78 -17.51 -22.14
CA TYR A 2 3.71 -17.05 -20.75
C TYR A 2 3.51 -18.14 -19.69
N GLU A 3 3.41 -19.41 -20.09
CA GLU A 3 3.01 -20.50 -19.19
C GLU A 3 4.01 -20.76 -18.06
N ALA A 4 5.32 -20.70 -18.34
CA ALA A 4 6.35 -20.88 -17.31
C ALA A 4 6.31 -19.76 -16.25
N ALA A 5 6.12 -18.51 -16.68
CA ALA A 5 5.99 -17.36 -15.78
C ALA A 5 4.70 -17.46 -14.94
N LEU A 6 3.58 -17.84 -15.55
CA LEU A 6 2.31 -18.06 -14.85
C LEU A 6 2.41 -19.17 -13.81
N ASN A 7 3.09 -20.27 -14.13
CA ASN A 7 3.30 -21.37 -13.19
C ASN A 7 4.13 -20.92 -11.98
N THR A 8 5.21 -20.17 -12.23
CA THR A 8 6.06 -19.60 -11.16
C THR A 8 5.24 -18.69 -10.24
N LEU A 9 4.49 -17.74 -10.79
CA LEU A 9 3.66 -16.83 -9.97
C LEU A 9 2.56 -17.55 -9.19
N ARG A 10 1.98 -18.61 -9.77
CA ARG A 10 0.98 -19.44 -9.07
C ARG A 10 1.61 -20.20 -7.91
N GLU A 11 2.84 -20.67 -8.07
CA GLU A 11 3.60 -21.36 -7.03
C GLU A 11 4.00 -20.40 -5.91
N GLU A 12 4.52 -19.22 -6.24
CA GLU A 12 4.78 -18.15 -5.27
C GLU A 12 3.53 -17.77 -4.49
N ARG A 13 2.39 -17.62 -5.17
CA ARG A 13 1.10 -17.33 -4.50
C ARG A 13 0.71 -18.44 -3.52
N ARG A 14 0.95 -19.71 -3.86
CA ARG A 14 0.71 -20.84 -2.95
C ARG A 14 1.64 -20.77 -1.74
N ALA A 15 2.92 -20.48 -1.95
CA ALA A 15 3.91 -20.34 -0.88
C ALA A 15 3.56 -19.21 0.09
N VAL A 16 3.24 -18.01 -0.41
CA VAL A 16 2.84 -16.86 0.41
C VAL A 16 1.54 -17.14 1.17
N SER A 17 0.57 -17.81 0.52
CA SER A 17 -0.68 -18.22 1.19
C SER A 17 -0.41 -19.21 2.33
N ALA A 18 0.49 -20.17 2.12
CA ALA A 18 0.90 -21.12 3.16
C ALA A 18 1.61 -20.42 4.32
N ALA A 19 2.53 -19.49 4.04
CA ALA A 19 3.21 -18.69 5.05
C ALA A 19 2.22 -17.85 5.88
N ARG A 20 1.24 -17.22 5.23
CA ARG A 20 0.15 -16.49 5.91
C ARG A 20 -0.66 -17.43 6.82
N ALA A 21 -0.99 -18.62 6.35
CA ALA A 21 -1.71 -19.60 7.16
C ALA A 21 -0.91 -20.07 8.38
N GLN A 22 0.42 -20.20 8.24
CA GLN A 22 1.33 -20.51 9.36
C GLN A 22 1.36 -19.36 10.37
N LEU A 23 1.55 -18.11 9.93
CA LEU A 23 1.52 -16.93 10.82
C LEU A 23 0.20 -16.80 11.60
N LEU A 24 -0.93 -17.17 10.99
CA LEU A 24 -2.23 -17.17 11.67
C LEU A 24 -2.32 -18.23 12.78
N ARG A 25 -1.57 -19.33 12.68
CA ARG A 25 -1.53 -20.40 13.69
C ARG A 25 -0.35 -20.29 14.66
N ASP A 26 0.58 -19.38 14.40
CA ASP A 26 1.76 -19.15 15.24
C ASP A 26 1.36 -18.43 16.53
N GLU A 27 1.06 -19.24 17.55
CA GLU A 27 0.68 -18.80 18.89
C GLU A 27 1.88 -18.21 19.66
N ASP A 28 3.08 -18.73 19.43
CA ASP A 28 4.29 -18.24 20.09
C ASP A 28 4.59 -16.82 19.63
N LEU A 29 4.51 -16.55 18.33
CA LEU A 29 4.67 -15.21 17.79
C LEU A 29 3.51 -14.29 18.20
N ARG A 30 2.28 -14.81 18.32
CA ARG A 30 1.13 -14.04 18.79
C ARG A 30 1.33 -13.53 20.22
N LEU A 31 1.93 -14.34 21.09
CA LEU A 31 2.13 -14.01 22.50
C LEU A 31 3.40 -13.19 22.73
N SER A 32 4.47 -13.48 22.00
CA SER A 32 5.78 -12.82 22.16
C SER A 32 5.85 -11.46 21.47
N ASP A 33 5.34 -11.33 20.24
CA ASP A 33 5.37 -10.08 19.47
C ASP A 33 4.14 -9.92 18.55
N PRO A 34 2.99 -9.46 19.09
CA PRO A 34 1.77 -9.30 18.32
C PRO A 34 1.86 -8.20 17.25
N GLN A 35 2.71 -7.18 17.46
CA GLN A 35 2.88 -6.10 16.48
C GLN A 35 3.64 -6.59 15.26
N HIS A 36 4.75 -7.33 15.46
CA HIS A 36 5.49 -7.92 14.37
C HIS A 36 4.63 -8.93 13.59
N ARG A 37 3.87 -9.78 14.28
CA ARG A 37 2.90 -10.69 13.64
C ARG A 37 1.89 -9.93 12.76
N SER A 38 1.35 -8.82 13.27
CA SER A 38 0.43 -7.97 12.50
C SER A 38 1.09 -7.40 11.23
N GLN A 39 2.36 -6.98 11.31
CA GLN A 39 3.08 -6.44 10.16
C GLN A 39 3.32 -7.53 9.10
N LEU A 40 3.75 -8.72 9.52
CA LEU A 40 3.93 -9.86 8.60
C LEU A 40 2.61 -10.28 7.93
N LEU A 41 1.50 -10.28 8.68
CA LEU A 41 0.19 -10.56 8.10
C LEU A 41 -0.23 -9.49 7.09
N ALA A 42 0.03 -8.21 7.36
CA ALA A 42 -0.25 -7.14 6.40
C ALA A 42 0.60 -7.26 5.14
N GLN A 43 1.89 -7.58 5.29
CA GLN A 43 2.82 -7.80 4.19
C GLN A 43 2.37 -8.96 3.31
N THR A 44 2.05 -10.12 3.89
CA THR A 44 1.58 -11.29 3.11
C THR A 44 0.27 -11.01 2.38
N MET A 45 -0.63 -10.18 2.92
CA MET A 45 -1.82 -9.75 2.15
C MET A 45 -1.47 -8.86 0.95
N ALA A 46 -0.54 -7.92 1.13
CA ALA A 46 -0.09 -7.05 0.04
C ALA A 46 0.57 -7.86 -1.09
N GLU A 47 1.44 -8.81 -0.74
CA GLU A 47 2.08 -9.72 -1.69
C GLU A 47 1.06 -10.59 -2.43
N LEU A 48 0.08 -11.18 -1.73
CA LEU A 48 -0.99 -11.95 -2.38
C LEU A 48 -1.81 -11.12 -3.38
N ALA A 49 -2.09 -9.86 -3.05
CA ALA A 49 -2.80 -8.94 -3.94
C ALA A 49 -1.95 -8.63 -5.20
N GLN A 50 -0.66 -8.37 -5.02
CA GLN A 50 0.27 -8.13 -6.13
C GLN A 50 0.41 -9.35 -7.04
N LEU A 51 0.61 -10.55 -6.48
CA LEU A 51 0.69 -11.80 -7.24
C LEU A 51 -0.60 -12.09 -7.99
N SER A 52 -1.75 -11.88 -7.36
CA SER A 52 -3.05 -12.06 -8.02
C SER A 52 -3.22 -11.11 -9.20
N ARG A 53 -2.81 -9.84 -9.06
CA ARG A 53 -2.83 -8.86 -10.14
C ARG A 53 -1.89 -9.25 -11.28
N ALA A 54 -0.66 -9.68 -10.98
CA ALA A 54 0.32 -10.10 -11.97
C ALA A 54 -0.17 -11.32 -12.79
N ILE A 55 -0.75 -12.32 -12.10
CA ILE A 55 -1.37 -13.48 -12.74
C ILE A 55 -2.51 -13.04 -13.68
N THR A 56 -3.43 -12.20 -13.19
CA THR A 56 -4.54 -11.71 -14.02
C THR A 56 -4.07 -10.94 -15.24
N LEU A 57 -3.02 -10.11 -15.11
CA LEU A 57 -2.47 -9.38 -16.26
C LEU A 57 -1.89 -10.34 -17.30
N LEU A 58 -1.08 -11.32 -16.88
CA LEU A 58 -0.51 -12.30 -17.80
C LEU A 58 -1.57 -13.21 -18.44
N GLU A 59 -2.61 -13.60 -17.70
CA GLU A 59 -3.73 -14.36 -18.23
C GLU A 59 -4.49 -13.57 -19.31
N ARG A 60 -4.72 -12.26 -19.10
CA ARG A 60 -5.36 -11.39 -20.10
C ARG A 60 -4.49 -11.13 -21.33
N VAL A 61 -3.17 -11.02 -21.16
CA VAL A 61 -2.24 -10.94 -22.30
C VAL A 61 -2.26 -12.26 -23.08
N GLN A 62 -2.32 -13.40 -22.39
CA GLN A 62 -2.39 -14.72 -23.02
C GLN A 62 -3.72 -14.95 -23.76
N SER A 63 -4.85 -14.46 -23.24
CA SER A 63 -6.15 -14.57 -23.91
C SER A 63 -6.34 -13.57 -25.07
N GLY A 64 -5.42 -12.62 -25.24
CA GLY A 64 -5.53 -11.56 -26.24
C GLY A 64 -6.47 -10.43 -25.84
N ASP A 65 -7.01 -10.45 -24.61
CA ASP A 65 -7.90 -9.40 -24.09
C ASP A 65 -7.13 -8.13 -23.68
N LEU A 66 -5.81 -8.24 -23.50
CA LEU A 66 -4.92 -7.13 -23.20
C LEU A 66 -3.90 -7.01 -24.32
N VAL A 67 -4.09 -6.03 -25.19
CA VAL A 67 -3.05 -5.58 -26.12
C VAL A 67 -2.00 -4.86 -25.28
N GLU A 68 -0.73 -5.25 -25.41
CA GLU A 68 0.41 -4.51 -24.86
C GLU A 68 0.22 -3.01 -25.18
N MET A 69 -0.23 -2.24 -24.20
CA MET A 69 -0.17 -0.79 -24.31
C MET A 69 1.25 -0.45 -23.90
N ASP A 70 2.03 0.07 -24.86
CA ASP A 70 3.23 0.83 -24.57
C ASP A 70 2.84 1.88 -23.52
N LEU A 71 3.16 1.60 -22.26
CA LEU A 71 3.06 2.59 -21.21
C LEU A 71 4.10 3.65 -21.60
N PRO A 72 3.69 4.92 -21.84
CA PRO A 72 4.66 5.97 -22.07
C PRO A 72 5.63 5.98 -20.89
N GLU A 73 6.94 6.08 -21.16
CA GLU A 73 7.95 6.18 -20.12
C GLU A 73 7.47 7.16 -19.04
N PRO A 74 7.61 6.82 -17.75
CA PRO A 74 7.27 7.76 -16.70
C PRO A 74 8.06 9.04 -16.96
N GLY A 75 7.34 10.10 -17.34
CA GLY A 75 7.94 11.40 -17.55
C GLY A 75 8.76 11.81 -16.32
N PRO A 76 9.76 12.69 -16.49
CA PRO A 76 10.63 13.09 -15.40
C PRO A 76 9.78 13.47 -14.17
N PRO A 77 10.19 13.05 -12.96
CA PRO A 77 9.43 13.34 -11.75
C PRO A 77 9.17 14.86 -11.67
N PRO A 78 7.99 15.28 -11.20
CA PRO A 78 7.70 16.70 -11.05
C PRO A 78 8.81 17.34 -10.22
N ALA A 79 9.34 18.47 -10.71
CA ALA A 79 10.36 19.23 -10.01
C ALA A 79 9.94 19.42 -8.54
N PRO A 80 10.86 19.30 -7.57
CA PRO A 80 10.53 19.50 -6.17
C PRO A 80 9.85 20.85 -6.06
N TYR A 81 8.58 20.85 -5.66
CA TYR A 81 7.79 22.04 -5.49
C TYR A 81 8.61 23.02 -4.65
N GLU A 82 9.02 24.14 -5.25
CA GLU A 82 9.58 25.26 -4.49
C GLU A 82 8.56 25.57 -3.41
N ARG A 83 8.92 25.29 -2.16
CA ARG A 83 8.12 25.68 -1.00
C ARG A 83 8.09 27.20 -1.02
N LYS A 84 7.06 27.78 -1.66
CA LYS A 84 6.74 29.19 -1.46
C LYS A 84 6.67 29.40 0.06
N PRO A 85 7.42 30.36 0.62
CA PRO A 85 7.42 30.58 2.05
C PRO A 85 5.98 30.83 2.49
N ALA A 86 5.54 30.12 3.52
CA ALA A 86 4.20 30.27 4.08
C ALA A 86 3.99 31.75 4.46
N PRO A 87 2.82 32.35 4.16
CA PRO A 87 2.54 33.70 4.59
C PRO A 87 2.62 33.78 6.13
N PRO A 88 3.09 34.91 6.69
CA PRO A 88 3.25 35.07 8.12
C PRO A 88 1.90 34.86 8.83
N ARG A 89 1.88 33.96 9.82
CA ARG A 89 0.72 33.76 10.69
C ARG A 89 0.44 35.09 11.39
N GLN A 90 -0.68 35.73 11.05
CA GLN A 90 -1.20 36.85 11.83
C GLN A 90 -1.55 36.33 13.22
N THR A 91 -0.65 36.55 14.19
CA THR A 91 -0.97 36.51 15.61
C THR A 91 -1.85 37.71 15.95
N GLY A 92 -3.12 37.63 15.57
CA GLY A 92 -4.18 38.53 16.01
C GLY A 92 -4.62 38.13 17.41
N LEU A 93 -3.87 38.57 18.42
CA LEU A 93 -4.29 38.55 19.82
C LEU A 93 -5.47 39.54 19.99
N ILE A 94 -6.69 39.14 19.65
CA ILE A 94 -7.89 39.88 20.06
C ILE A 94 -8.34 39.34 21.41
N ARG A 95 -7.80 39.95 22.47
CA ARG A 95 -8.45 39.96 23.78
C ARG A 95 -9.71 40.83 23.68
N LYS A 96 -10.88 40.20 23.62
CA LYS A 96 -12.12 40.81 24.11
C LYS A 96 -12.72 39.89 25.16
N PHE A 97 -12.16 39.98 26.36
CA PHE A 97 -12.77 39.48 27.58
C PHE A 97 -13.46 40.69 28.23
N ARG A 98 -14.79 40.65 28.38
CA ARG A 98 -15.47 41.39 29.44
C ARG A 98 -16.70 40.59 29.89
N PRO A 99 -16.85 40.35 31.21
CA PRO A 99 -17.75 39.34 31.74
C PRO A 99 -19.18 39.86 31.98
N GLU A 100 -20.08 38.88 32.11
CA GLU A 100 -21.52 38.92 32.42
C GLU A 100 -21.94 39.84 33.60
N GLY A 101 -23.10 40.50 33.47
CA GLY A 101 -24.23 40.50 34.44
C GLY A 101 -24.21 41.32 35.75
N ARG A 102 -25.35 42.01 36.01
CA ARG A 102 -25.86 42.66 37.26
C ARG A 102 -25.18 43.98 37.71
N ALA A 103 -25.89 44.98 38.24
CA ALA A 103 -27.19 45.04 38.94
C ALA A 103 -28.06 46.22 38.48
#